data_AF-A0A7W0MED2-F1
#
_entry.id   AF-A0A7W0MED2-F1
#
_cell.length_a   1.000
_cell.length_b   1.000
_cell.length_c   1.000
_cell.angle_alpha   90.00
_cell.angle_beta   90.00
_cell.angle_gamma   90.00
#
_symmetry.space_group_name_H-M   'P 1'
#
loop_
_entity.id
_entity.type
_entity.pdbx_description
1 polymer ?
#
loop_
_entity_poly.entity_id
_entity_poly.type
_entity_poly.pdbx_seq_one_letter_code
_entity_poly.pdbx_strand_id
1 'polypeptide(L)'
;MSTLTKRKREQRAKKIALYGDLKPGRGNSKVERGKAKYLGGNGRKTTGITKRKFKQNLQSVRVMEDGRVVRRMVPVKLLRSGLIEKAVVRKPFTIDEKK
;
A
#
# COMPACT_ATOMS: atom_id res chain seq x y z
N MET A 1 1.22 -4.03 -26.50
CA MET A 1 0.36 -5.19 -26.19
C MET A 1 0.90 -5.92 -24.97
N SER A 2 0.05 -6.44 -24.06
CA SER A 2 0.54 -7.18 -22.90
C SER A 2 1.02 -8.57 -23.32
N THR A 3 2.22 -8.98 -22.90
CA THR A 3 2.76 -10.33 -23.14
C THR A 3 2.11 -11.42 -22.29
N LEU A 4 1.09 -11.07 -21.48
CA LEU A 4 0.41 -11.99 -20.57
C LEU A 4 -0.77 -12.70 -21.24
N THR A 5 -0.88 -14.00 -20.94
CA THR A 5 -2.07 -14.81 -21.26
C THR A 5 -3.33 -14.23 -20.59
N LYS A 6 -4.50 -14.49 -21.18
CA LYS A 6 -5.79 -13.96 -20.71
C LYS A 6 -6.05 -14.25 -19.22
N ARG A 7 -5.85 -15.49 -18.79
CA ARG A 7 -5.97 -15.91 -17.39
C ARG A 7 -5.07 -15.14 -16.43
N LYS A 8 -3.80 -14.88 -16.82
CA LYS A 8 -2.87 -14.10 -15.98
C LYS A 8 -3.31 -12.64 -15.85
N ARG A 9 -3.93 -12.07 -16.88
CA ARG A 9 -4.53 -10.73 -16.82
C ARG A 9 -5.70 -10.67 -15.85
N GLU A 10 -6.63 -11.63 -15.92
CA GLU A 10 -7.78 -11.72 -15.02
C GLU A 10 -7.35 -11.86 -13.56
N GLN A 11 -6.40 -12.76 -13.27
CA GLN A 11 -5.86 -12.93 -11.90
C GLN A 11 -5.20 -11.66 -11.38
N ARG A 12 -4.48 -10.92 -12.23
CA ARG A 12 -3.87 -9.65 -11.86
C ARG A 12 -4.91 -8.56 -11.62
N ALA A 13 -5.95 -8.49 -12.45
CA ALA A 13 -7.04 -7.54 -12.30
C ALA A 13 -7.80 -7.78 -10.99
N LYS A 14 -8.11 -9.04 -10.65
CA LYS A 14 -8.70 -9.42 -9.35
C LYS A 14 -7.83 -8.93 -8.18
N LYS A 15 -6.52 -9.11 -8.28
CA LYS A 15 -5.57 -8.66 -7.25
C LYS A 15 -5.51 -7.13 -7.12
N ILE A 16 -5.55 -6.41 -8.24
CA ILE A 16 -5.56 -4.94 -8.24
C ILE A 16 -6.89 -4.41 -7.67
N ALA A 17 -8.01 -5.04 -7.98
CA ALA A 17 -9.31 -4.68 -7.40
C ALA A 17 -9.32 -4.83 -5.87
N LEU A 18 -8.69 -5.89 -5.35
CA LEU A 18 -8.67 -6.18 -3.92
C LEU A 18 -7.66 -5.33 -3.12
N TYR A 19 -6.43 -5.19 -3.61
CA TYR A 19 -5.34 -4.53 -2.87
C TYR A 19 -4.99 -3.12 -3.38
N GLY A 20 -5.55 -2.70 -4.51
CA GLY A 20 -5.18 -1.48 -5.22
C GLY A 20 -3.84 -1.60 -5.97
N ASP A 21 -3.34 -0.45 -6.45
CA ASP A 21 -1.99 -0.36 -7.00
C ASP A 21 -0.96 -0.22 -5.87
N LEU A 22 -0.13 -1.25 -5.72
CA LEU A 22 0.93 -1.32 -4.72
C LEU A 22 2.22 -0.64 -5.18
N LYS A 23 2.26 -0.15 -6.43
CA LYS A 23 3.45 0.53 -6.95
C LYS A 23 3.65 1.86 -6.22
N PRO A 24 4.89 2.20 -5.86
CA PRO A 24 5.17 3.49 -5.27
C PRO A 24 4.91 4.61 -6.29
N GLY A 25 4.24 5.66 -5.85
CA GLY A 25 4.12 6.90 -6.61
C GLY A 25 5.50 7.53 -6.83
N ARG A 26 5.64 8.33 -7.88
CA ARG A 26 6.86 9.11 -8.13
C ARG A 26 6.55 10.59 -7.97
N GLY A 27 7.53 11.34 -7.50
CA GLY A 27 7.47 12.79 -7.48
C GLY A 27 8.84 13.39 -7.23
N ASN A 28 8.85 14.69 -7.01
CA ASN A 28 10.07 15.42 -6.68
C ASN A 28 10.06 15.85 -5.21
N SER A 29 11.26 15.97 -4.63
CA SER A 29 11.51 16.71 -3.39
C SER A 29 11.98 18.09 -3.80
N LYS A 30 11.25 19.13 -3.40
CA LYS A 30 11.56 20.53 -3.72
C LYS A 30 12.11 21.19 -2.46
N VAL A 31 13.27 21.81 -2.58
CA VAL A 31 13.83 22.66 -1.52
C VAL A 31 13.68 24.11 -1.97
N GLU A 32 13.02 24.92 -1.13
CA GLU A 32 12.78 26.34 -1.36
C GLU A 32 13.41 27.17 -0.23
N ARG A 33 13.92 28.36 -0.58
CA ARG A 33 14.43 29.36 0.38
C ARG A 33 13.68 30.67 0.25
N GLY A 34 13.68 31.45 1.32
CA GLY A 34 13.01 32.75 1.38
C GLY A 34 11.54 32.66 1.77
N LYS A 35 10.94 33.82 2.07
CA LYS A 35 9.53 33.95 2.46
C LYS A 35 8.66 34.16 1.23
N ALA A 36 7.44 33.62 1.23
CA ALA A 36 6.52 33.81 0.13
C ALA A 36 6.04 35.27 0.04
N LYS A 37 5.70 35.73 -1.18
CA LYS A 37 5.27 37.11 -1.43
C LYS A 37 4.04 37.52 -0.62
N TYR A 38 3.07 36.62 -0.50
CA TYR A 38 1.84 36.87 0.26
C TYR A 38 2.08 37.09 1.77
N LEU A 39 3.27 36.75 2.28
CA LEU A 39 3.66 37.02 3.67
C LEU A 39 4.59 38.24 3.79
N GLY A 40 4.65 39.10 2.75
CA GLY A 40 5.52 40.28 2.73
C GLY A 40 6.99 39.98 2.46
N GLY A 41 7.31 38.82 1.88
CA GLY A 41 8.67 38.48 1.46
C GLY A 41 8.94 38.75 -0.03
N ASN A 42 10.20 38.75 -0.44
CA ASN A 42 10.55 38.97 -1.86
C ASN A 42 10.15 37.79 -2.76
N GLY A 43 9.94 36.59 -2.19
CA GLY A 43 9.50 35.38 -2.88
C GLY A 43 10.35 34.15 -2.53
N ARG A 44 9.74 32.96 -2.67
CA ARG A 44 10.44 31.68 -2.49
C ARG A 44 11.26 31.35 -3.74
N LYS A 45 12.53 31.00 -3.56
CA LYS A 45 13.42 30.54 -4.63
C LYS A 45 13.70 29.05 -4.48
N THR A 46 13.60 28.31 -5.59
CA THR A 46 13.86 26.87 -5.60
C THR A 46 15.37 26.64 -5.67
N THR A 47 15.94 25.98 -4.68
CA THR A 47 17.39 25.71 -4.61
C THR A 47 17.76 24.30 -5.00
N GLY A 48 16.79 23.39 -5.07
CA GLY A 48 17.05 22.03 -5.51
C GLY A 48 15.77 21.25 -5.81
N ILE A 49 15.86 20.39 -6.82
CA ILE A 49 14.80 19.46 -7.21
C ILE A 49 15.44 18.08 -7.37
N THR A 50 15.07 17.13 -6.50
CA THR A 50 15.52 15.74 -6.58
C THR A 50 14.35 14.80 -6.77
N LYS A 51 14.56 13.64 -7.40
CA LYS A 51 13.52 12.62 -7.56
C LYS A 51 13.30 11.87 -6.23
N ARG A 52 12.05 11.57 -5.88
CA ARG A 52 11.68 10.73 -4.73
C ARG A 52 10.58 9.73 -5.10
N LYS A 53 10.43 8.71 -4.25
CA LYS A 53 9.38 7.68 -4.37
C LYS A 53 8.46 7.74 -3.16
N PHE A 54 7.16 7.78 -3.38
CA PHE A 54 6.12 7.70 -2.36
C PHE A 54 5.75 6.24 -2.14
N LYS A 55 6.33 5.62 -1.11
CA LYS A 55 6.04 4.23 -0.77
C LYS A 55 4.85 4.18 0.20
N GLN A 56 3.89 3.29 -0.08
CA GLN A 56 2.90 2.92 0.92
C GLN A 56 3.54 2.01 1.98
N ASN A 57 2.98 1.99 3.18
CA ASN A 57 3.36 1.01 4.21
C ASN A 57 2.74 -0.35 3.83
N LEU A 58 3.54 -1.19 3.17
CA LEU A 58 3.17 -2.55 2.77
C LEU A 58 3.73 -3.54 3.78
N GLN A 59 2.90 -4.49 4.20
CA GLN A 59 3.30 -5.54 5.15
C GLN A 59 3.07 -6.92 4.55
N SER A 60 4.01 -7.82 4.82
CA SER A 60 3.91 -9.23 4.44
C SER A 60 3.07 -9.99 5.46
N VAL A 61 1.80 -10.25 5.15
CA VAL A 61 0.87 -10.92 6.07
C VAL A 61 0.17 -12.09 5.39
N ARG A 62 -0.26 -13.06 6.21
CA ARG A 62 -1.20 -14.10 5.79
C ARG A 62 -2.61 -13.52 5.86
N VAL A 63 -3.33 -13.59 4.76
CA VAL A 63 -4.70 -13.07 4.61
C VAL A 63 -5.62 -14.19 4.17
N MET A 64 -6.89 -14.07 4.54
CA MET A 64 -7.93 -14.93 4.03
C MET A 64 -8.43 -14.36 2.70
N GLU A 65 -8.15 -15.05 1.59
CA GLU A 65 -8.60 -14.72 0.23
C GLU A 65 -9.51 -15.84 -0.26
N ASP A 66 -10.78 -15.55 -0.58
CA ASP A 66 -11.72 -16.53 -1.16
C ASP A 66 -11.74 -17.90 -0.42
N GLY A 67 -11.67 -17.89 0.92
CA GLY A 67 -11.64 -19.10 1.75
C GLY A 67 -10.30 -19.83 1.83
N ARG A 68 -9.22 -19.29 1.24
CA ARG A 68 -7.85 -19.82 1.33
C ARG A 68 -6.92 -18.87 2.05
N VAL A 69 -5.99 -19.42 2.82
CA VAL A 69 -4.95 -18.62 3.49
C VAL A 69 -3.78 -18.43 2.55
N VAL A 70 -3.47 -17.18 2.22
CA VAL A 70 -2.37 -16.85 1.29
C VAL A 70 -1.48 -15.74 1.87
N ARG A 71 -0.18 -15.77 1.55
CA ARG A 71 0.76 -14.70 1.91
C ARG A 71 0.77 -13.61 0.84
N ARG A 72 0.54 -12.35 1.24
CA ARG A 72 0.57 -11.17 0.36
C ARG A 72 1.28 -9.98 0.98
N MET A 73 1.69 -9.07 0.09
CA MET A 73 2.02 -7.69 0.44
C MET A 73 0.73 -6.89 0.48
N VAL A 74 0.35 -6.43 1.66
CA VAL A 74 -0.93 -5.75 1.89
C VAL A 74 -0.67 -4.34 2.41
N PRO A 75 -1.37 -3.32 1.89
CA PRO A 75 -1.36 -1.98 2.48
C PRO A 75 -1.94 -2.00 3.90
N VAL A 76 -1.20 -1.43 4.85
CA VAL A 76 -1.65 -1.37 6.26
C VAL A 76 -2.98 -0.61 6.41
N LYS A 77 -3.26 0.37 5.54
CA LYS A 77 -4.55 1.09 5.53
C LYS A 77 -5.75 0.14 5.34
N LEU A 78 -5.61 -0.87 4.49
CA LEU A 78 -6.68 -1.83 4.22
C LEU A 78 -6.85 -2.82 5.39
N LEU A 79 -5.76 -3.22 6.03
CA LEU A 79 -5.81 -4.01 7.27
C LEU A 79 -6.49 -3.24 8.40
N ARG A 80 -6.15 -1.95 8.55
CA ARG A 80 -6.72 -1.09 9.60
C ARG A 80 -8.21 -0.81 9.40
N SER A 81 -8.68 -0.78 8.15
CA SER A 81 -10.09 -0.54 7.83
C SER A 81 -10.95 -1.81 7.84
N GLY A 82 -10.36 -2.98 8.09
CA GLY A 82 -11.09 -4.26 8.11
C GLY A 82 -11.53 -4.77 6.73
N LEU A 83 -11.18 -4.08 5.65
CA LEU A 83 -11.47 -4.53 4.27
C LEU A 83 -10.74 -5.83 3.92
N ILE A 84 -9.65 -6.12 4.63
CA ILE A 84 -8.85 -7.32 4.44
C ILE A 84 -8.66 -7.99 5.80
N GLU A 85 -9.12 -9.22 5.90
CA GLU A 85 -8.97 -10.04 7.09
C GLU A 85 -7.63 -10.75 7.13
N LYS A 86 -6.96 -10.63 8.27
CA LYS A 86 -5.74 -11.38 8.55
C LYS A 86 -6.12 -12.82 8.89
N ALA A 87 -5.36 -13.78 8.38
CA ALA A 87 -5.61 -15.18 8.71
C ALA A 87 -5.30 -15.45 10.19
N VAL A 88 -6.32 -15.93 10.90
CA VAL A 88 -6.22 -16.36 12.30
C VAL A 88 -5.75 -17.82 12.32
N VAL A 89 -4.60 -18.08 12.95
CA VAL A 89 -3.98 -19.42 13.00
C VAL A 89 -4.58 -20.28 14.11
N ARG A 90 -4.95 -19.66 15.22
CA ARG A 90 -5.56 -20.30 16.38
C ARG A 90 -6.76 -19.47 16.78
N LYS A 91 -7.90 -20.12 17.02
CA LYS A 91 -9.09 -19.44 17.53
C LYS A 91 -8.72 -18.82 18.89
N PRO A 92 -9.01 -17.53 19.11
CA PRO A 92 -8.79 -16.94 20.42
C PRO A 92 -9.77 -17.54 21.44
N PHE A 93 -9.28 -17.85 22.64
CA PHE A 93 -10.07 -18.32 23.79
C PHE A 93 -10.76 -19.69 23.67
N THR A 94 -10.13 -20.67 23.01
CA THR A 94 -10.57 -22.07 23.13
C THR A 94 -10.00 -22.68 24.39
N ILE A 95 -10.88 -23.10 25.32
CA ILE A 95 -10.52 -24.04 26.39
C ILE A 95 -10.40 -25.41 25.71
N ASP A 96 -9.23 -26.04 25.79
CA ASP A 96 -9.08 -27.44 25.37
C ASP A 96 -9.93 -28.29 26.31
N GLU A 97 -11.10 -28.74 25.84
CA GLU A 97 -11.87 -29.78 26.52
C GLU A 97 -10.97 -31.02 26.60
N LYS A 98 -10.53 -31.33 27.83
CA LYS A 98 -9.50 -32.32 28.11
C LYS A 98 -9.83 -33.68 27.49
N LYS A 99 -8.75 -34.29 27.00
CA LYS A 99 -8.58 -35.65 26.47
C LYS A 99 -9.20 -36.74 27.33
#